data_AF-A0A660RPU6-F1
#
_entry.id   AF-A0A660RPU6-F1
#
_cell.length_a   1.000
_cell.length_b   1.000
_cell.length_c   1.000
_cell.angle_alpha   90.00
_cell.angle_beta   90.00
_cell.angle_gamma   90.00
#
_symmetry.space_group_name_H-M   'P 1'
#
loop_
_entity.id
_entity.type
_entity.pdbx_description
1 polymer ?
#
loop_
_entity_poly.entity_id
_entity_poly.type
_entity_poly.pdbx_seq_one_letter_code
_entity_poly.pdbx_strand_id
1 'polypeptide(L)'
;MMVRFKGIQTSKALFISFEKRLPLKGIRSHLAKEKIKKFLIEKEHQVMSPIIFIPEATLQTISQKTKIKPFEYQIDFSDIFK
;
A
#
# COMPACT_ATOMS: atom_id res chain seq x y z
N MET A 1 11.47 -2.51 10.41
CA MET A 1 12.08 -2.11 9.14
C MET A 1 11.21 -1.03 8.52
N MET A 2 11.77 0.16 8.36
CA MET A 2 11.10 1.25 7.65
C MET A 2 11.01 0.96 6.16
N VAL A 3 9.81 1.06 5.59
CA VAL A 3 9.57 0.84 4.16
C VAL A 3 8.75 1.98 3.59
N ARG A 4 9.20 2.52 2.46
CA ARG A 4 8.41 3.46 1.67
C ARG A 4 7.46 2.72 0.74
N PHE A 5 6.26 3.26 0.61
CA PHE A 5 5.27 2.76 -0.33
C PHE A 5 4.53 3.90 -0.99
N LYS A 6 4.13 3.65 -2.23
CA LYS A 6 3.26 4.52 -3.01
C LYS A 6 1.90 3.86 -3.14
N GLY A 7 0.84 4.67 -3.03
CA GLY A 7 -0.54 4.19 -3.11
C GLY A 7 -1.40 4.99 -4.06
N ILE A 8 -2.32 4.31 -4.76
CA ILE A 8 -3.43 4.95 -5.47
C ILE A 8 -4.72 4.37 -4.93
N GLN A 9 -5.56 5.25 -4.41
CA GLN A 9 -6.92 4.90 -4.07
C GLN A 9 -7.85 5.14 -5.26
N THR A 10 -8.65 4.13 -5.56
CA THR A 10 -9.75 4.20 -6.54
C THR A 10 -11.07 3.98 -5.83
N SER A 11 -12.18 4.14 -6.56
CA SER A 11 -13.52 3.81 -6.05
C SER A 11 -13.75 2.31 -5.78
N LYS A 12 -12.82 1.43 -6.17
CA LYS A 12 -12.98 -0.03 -6.03
C LYS A 12 -11.94 -0.67 -5.14
N ALA A 13 -10.73 -0.12 -5.09
CA ALA A 13 -9.60 -0.72 -4.40
C ALA A 13 -8.51 0.31 -4.08
N LEU A 14 -7.66 -0.04 -3.11
CA LEU A 14 -6.41 0.65 -2.82
C LEU A 14 -5.24 -0.17 -3.38
N PHE A 15 -4.54 0.39 -4.36
CA PHE A 15 -3.36 -0.21 -4.96
C PHE A 15 -2.10 0.32 -4.29
N ILE A 16 -1.20 -0.57 -3.90
CA ILE A 16 0.04 -0.21 -3.18
C ILE A 16 1.23 -0.87 -3.84
N SER A 17 2.28 -0.08 -4.07
CA SER A 17 3.61 -0.56 -4.44
C SER A 17 4.61 -0.19 -3.37
N PHE A 18 5.44 -1.15 -2.96
CA PHE A 18 6.57 -0.89 -2.07
C PHE A 18 7.81 -0.55 -2.89
N GLU A 19 8.66 0.34 -2.36
CA GLU A 19 9.96 0.66 -2.97
C GLU A 19 10.87 -0.58 -3.04
N LYS A 20 10.80 -1.44 -2.03
CA LYS A 20 11.52 -2.71 -1.96
C LYS A 20 10.55 -3.87 -1.91
N ARG A 21 10.88 -4.96 -2.60
CA ARG A 21 10.09 -6.19 -2.53
C ARG A 21 10.12 -6.75 -1.12
N LEU A 22 8.94 -6.85 -0.51
CA LEU A 22 8.77 -7.41 0.82
C LEU A 22 8.32 -8.88 0.74
N PRO A 23 8.80 -9.78 1.62
CA PRO A 23 8.36 -11.17 1.67
C PRO A 23 7.00 -11.30 2.38
N LEU A 24 5.97 -10.67 1.81
CA LEU A 24 4.60 -10.68 2.32
C LEU A 24 3.81 -11.84 1.72
N LYS A 25 3.87 -13.01 2.37
CA LYS A 25 3.08 -14.20 2.00
C LYS A 25 2.13 -14.60 3.14
N GLY A 26 0.98 -15.17 2.80
CA GLY A 26 -0.01 -15.68 3.77
C GLY A 26 -0.40 -14.64 4.82
N ILE A 27 -0.28 -15.02 6.10
CA ILE A 27 -0.69 -14.18 7.24
C ILE A 27 0.05 -12.85 7.31
N ARG A 28 1.34 -12.79 6.91
CA ARG A 28 2.11 -11.53 6.88
C ARG A 28 1.53 -10.53 5.91
N SER A 29 0.98 -10.98 4.78
CA SER A 29 0.29 -10.11 3.82
C SER A 29 -0.98 -9.51 4.43
N HIS A 30 -1.75 -10.33 5.15
CA HIS A 30 -2.95 -9.85 5.85
C HIS A 30 -2.60 -8.83 6.94
N LEU A 31 -1.63 -9.12 7.80
CA LEU A 31 -1.14 -8.21 8.84
C LEU A 31 -0.60 -6.90 8.23
N ALA A 32 0.10 -6.97 7.11
CA ALA A 32 0.60 -5.78 6.43
C ALA A 32 -0.52 -4.89 5.91
N LYS A 33 -1.58 -5.48 5.33
CA LYS A 33 -2.77 -4.72 4.89
C LYS A 33 -3.46 -4.05 6.06
N GLU A 34 -3.65 -4.74 7.18
CA GLU A 34 -4.25 -4.16 8.39
C GLU A 34 -3.40 -3.03 8.96
N LYS A 35 -2.07 -3.20 9.00
CA LYS A 35 -1.15 -2.15 9.48
C LYS A 35 -1.20 -0.91 8.59
N ILE A 36 -1.18 -1.09 7.27
CA ILE A 36 -1.31 0.03 6.32
C ILE A 36 -2.68 0.70 6.46
N LYS A 37 -3.75 -0.08 6.59
CA LYS A 37 -5.11 0.45 6.75
C LYS A 37 -5.19 1.37 7.96
N LYS A 38 -4.71 0.92 9.12
CA LYS A 38 -4.67 1.74 10.35
C LYS A 38 -3.84 3.01 10.15
N PHE A 39 -2.64 2.87 9.60
CA PHE A 39 -1.76 4.01 9.31
C PHE A 39 -2.41 5.06 8.40
N LEU A 40 -3.12 4.63 7.36
CA LEU A 40 -3.78 5.55 6.44
C LEU A 40 -5.01 6.23 7.08
N ILE A 41 -5.77 5.51 7.91
CA ILE A 41 -6.88 6.11 8.68
C ILE A 41 -6.35 7.21 9.61
N GLU A 42 -5.21 6.99 10.27
CA GLU A 42 -4.54 8.00 11.11
C GLU A 42 -4.05 9.23 10.32
N LYS A 43 -3.87 9.09 9.00
CA LYS A 43 -3.52 10.18 8.06
C LYS A 43 -4.74 10.78 7.37
N GLU A 44 -5.94 10.55 7.91
CA GLU A 44 -7.22 11.02 7.37
C GLU A 44 -7.51 10.50 5.94
N HIS A 45 -6.84 9.43 5.52
CA HIS A 45 -7.16 8.74 4.28
C HIS A 45 -8.30 7.74 4.49
N GLN A 46 -9.39 7.92 3.75
CA GLN A 46 -10.52 6.99 3.79
C GLN A 46 -10.17 5.69 3.06
N VAL A 47 -9.63 4.69 3.74
CA VAL A 47 -9.18 3.45 3.08
C VAL A 47 -10.36 2.60 2.58
N MET A 48 -10.42 2.38 1.27
CA MET A 48 -11.33 1.42 0.66
C MET A 48 -10.69 0.03 0.54
N SER A 49 -11.45 -1.01 0.91
CA SER A 49 -11.10 -2.41 0.67
C SER A 49 -11.55 -2.87 -0.71
N PRO A 50 -10.76 -3.68 -1.44
CA PRO A 50 -9.55 -4.38 -0.99
C PRO A 50 -8.25 -3.59 -1.19
N ILE A 51 -7.25 -3.89 -0.36
CA ILE A 51 -5.85 -3.46 -0.54
C ILE A 51 -5.11 -4.50 -1.39
N ILE A 52 -4.51 -4.06 -2.49
CA ILE A 52 -3.84 -4.90 -3.48
C ILE A 52 -2.39 -4.44 -3.63
N PHE A 53 -1.45 -5.37 -3.38
CA PHE A 53 -0.03 -5.14 -3.61
C PHE A 53 0.31 -5.39 -5.08
N ILE A 54 0.90 -4.40 -5.73
CA ILE A 54 1.25 -4.43 -7.15
C ILE A 54 2.69 -3.94 -7.38
N PRO A 55 3.32 -4.28 -8.52
CA PRO A 55 4.57 -3.68 -8.94
C PRO A 55 4.43 -2.18 -9.26
N GLU A 56 5.53 -1.43 -9.15
CA GLU A 56 5.54 0.01 -9.44
C GLU A 56 5.15 0.31 -10.89
N ALA A 57 5.57 -0.51 -11.86
CA ALA A 57 5.18 -0.36 -13.26
C ALA A 57 3.65 -0.41 -13.45
N THR A 58 2.96 -1.29 -12.71
CA THR A 58 1.50 -1.38 -12.72
C THR A 58 0.87 -0.14 -12.06
N LEU A 59 1.45 0.34 -10.95
CA LEU A 59 0.98 1.55 -10.28
C LEU A 59 1.08 2.79 -11.18
N GLN A 60 2.19 2.94 -11.91
CA GLN A 60 2.38 4.03 -12.88
C GLN A 60 1.36 3.95 -14.03
N THR A 61 1.11 2.74 -14.54
CA THR A 61 0.09 2.52 -15.58
C THR A 61 -1.31 2.91 -15.08
N ILE A 62 -1.65 2.54 -13.85
CA ILE A 62 -2.93 2.93 -13.24
C ILE A 62 -2.99 4.46 -13.09
N SER A 63 -1.94 5.09 -12.57
CA SER A 63 -1.85 6.55 -12.41
C SER A 63 -2.13 7.29 -13.72
N GLN A 64 -1.49 6.86 -14.80
CA GLN A 64 -1.65 7.48 -16.12
C GLN A 64 -3.09 7.32 -16.64
N LYS A 65 -3.68 6.11 -16.49
CA LYS A 65 -5.04 5.83 -16.96
C LYS A 65 -6.10 6.57 -16.16
N THR A 66 -5.95 6.64 -14.84
CA THR A 66 -6.94 7.27 -13.95
C THR A 66 -6.70 8.76 -13.73
N LYS A 67 -5.53 9.28 -14.14
CA LYS A 67 -5.05 10.64 -13.84
C LYS A 67 -4.96 10.94 -12.34
N ILE A 68 -4.93 9.90 -11.50
CA ILE A 68 -4.78 10.02 -10.04
C ILE A 68 -3.29 9.98 -9.70
N LYS A 69 -2.82 10.99 -8.96
CA LYS A 69 -1.43 11.03 -8.47
C LYS A 69 -1.28 10.04 -7.31
N PRO A 70 -0.24 9.18 -7.31
CA PRO A 70 0.06 8.34 -6.15
C PRO A 70 0.43 9.19 -4.95
N PHE A 71 -0.06 8.81 -3.77
CA PHE A 71 0.48 9.31 -2.50
C PHE A 71 1.69 8.47 -2.09
N GLU A 72 2.57 9.02 -1.27
CA GLU A 72 3.78 8.33 -0.79
C GLU A 72 3.90 8.46 0.73
N TYR A 73 4.17 7.34 1.39
CA TYR A 73 4.37 7.27 2.83
C TYR A 73 5.49 6.32 3.22
N GLN A 74 5.98 6.48 4.44
CA GLN A 74 6.94 5.60 5.08
C GLN A 74 6.31 4.99 6.33
N ILE A 75 6.38 3.67 6.46
CA ILE A 75 5.77 2.92 7.57
C ILE A 75 6.75 1.88 8.11
N ASP A 76 6.71 1.65 9.43
CA ASP A 76 7.52 0.60 10.03
C ASP A 76 6.83 -0.77 9.95
N PHE A 77 7.49 -1.74 9.35
CA PHE A 77 7.07 -3.15 9.31
C PHE A 77 7.84 -4.08 10.26
N SER A 78 8.62 -3.55 11.22
CA SER A 78 9.39 -4.36 12.19
C SER A 78 8.57 -5.52 12.77
N ASP A 79 7.33 -5.24 13.19
CA ASP A 79 6.50 -6.22 13.91
C ASP A 79 5.94 -7.34 13.03
N ILE A 80 5.97 -7.19 11.70
CA ILE A 80 5.42 -8.19 10.77
C ILE A 80 6.48 -9.23 10.36
N PHE A 81 7.76 -8.86 10.46
CA PHE A 81 8.88 -9.71 10.07
C PHE A 81 9.67 -10.27 11.26
N LYS A 82 9.20 -10.05 12.49
CA LYS A 82 9.57 -10.86 13.65
C LYS A 82 9.12 -12.31 13.42
#